data_AF-A0A1V1NRQ2-F1
#
_entry.id   AF-A0A1V1NRQ2-F1
#
_cell.length_a   1.000
_cell.length_b   1.000
_cell.length_c   1.000
_cell.angle_alpha   90.00
_cell.angle_beta   90.00
_cell.angle_gamma   90.00
#
_symmetry.space_group_name_H-M   'P 1'
#
loop_
_entity.id
_entity.type
_entity.pdbx_description
1 polymer ?
#
loop_
_entity_poly.entity_id
_entity_poly.type
_entity_poly.pdbx_seq_one_letter_code
_entity_poly.pdbx_strand_id
1 'polypeptide(L)' 'MVILDELTYLLIYKFIDINEVVECIKERRNDLHVVITGRDAPQEIIEIADLVTEMRSVKHPLKQGIKAQKGIEF' A
#
# COMPACT_ATOMS: atom_id res chain seq x y z
N MET A 1 6.68 -3.37 14.12
CA MET A 1 6.16 -3.37 12.75
C MET A 1 4.88 -2.54 12.73
N VAL A 2 4.70 -1.71 11.70
CA VAL A 2 3.47 -0.94 11.46
C VAL A 2 2.98 -1.27 10.05
N ILE A 3 1.67 -1.46 9.90
CA ILE A 3 1.01 -1.71 8.62
C ILE A 3 0.17 -0.48 8.30
N LEU A 4 0.47 0.17 7.18
CA LEU A 4 -0.27 1.30 6.63
C LEU A 4 -1.11 0.76 5.46
N ASP A 5 -2.23 0.14 5.83
CA ASP A 5 -3.12 -0.51 4.88
C ASP A 5 -3.84 0.53 4.01
N GLU A 6 -3.81 0.35 2.70
CA GLU A 6 -4.43 1.22 1.70
C GLU A 6 -3.98 2.70 1.73
N LEU A 7 -2.76 2.94 2.24
CA LEU A 7 -2.17 4.29 2.34
C LEU A 7 -2.06 4.99 0.99
N THR A 8 -1.82 4.23 -0.09
CA THR A 8 -1.56 4.81 -1.41
C THR A 8 -2.69 5.73 -1.88
N TYR A 9 -3.95 5.43 -1.51
CA TYR A 9 -5.08 6.29 -1.83
C TYR A 9 -5.03 7.67 -1.16
N LEU A 10 -4.56 7.76 0.09
CA LEU A 10 -4.40 9.05 0.78
C LEU A 10 -3.36 9.93 0.08
N LEU A 11 -2.31 9.31 -0.47
CA LEU A 11 -1.25 9.99 -1.23
C LEU A 11 -1.75 10.42 -2.61
N ILE A 12 -2.38 9.50 -3.35
CA ILE A 12 -2.89 9.75 -4.71
C ILE A 12 -3.96 10.85 -4.70
N TYR A 13 -4.87 10.80 -3.72
CA TYR A 13 -5.92 11.82 -3.56
C TYR A 13 -5.46 13.07 -2.81
N LYS A 14 -4.17 13.14 -2.45
CA LYS A 14 -3.54 14.30 -1.79
C LYS A 14 -4.24 14.71 -0.49
N PHE A 15 -4.75 13.73 0.26
CA PHE A 15 -5.31 13.97 1.59
C PHE A 15 -4.21 14.23 2.63
N ILE A 16 -3.00 13.73 2.35
CA ILE A 16 -1.78 13.98 3.12
C ILE A 16 -0.64 14.30 2.15
N ASP A 17 0.34 15.09 2.58
CA ASP A 17 1.51 15.40 1.75
C ASP A 17 2.44 14.18 1.68
N ILE A 18 2.81 13.82 0.46
CA ILE A 18 3.72 12.69 0.22
C ILE A 18 5.11 12.94 0.79
N ASN A 19 5.58 14.18 0.81
CA ASN A 19 6.91 14.51 1.32
C ASN A 19 6.98 14.30 2.84
N GLU A 20 5.93 14.72 3.57
CA GLU A 20 5.82 14.47 5.02
C GLU A 20 5.82 12.96 5.33
N VAL A 21 5.12 12.17 4.53
CA VAL A 21 5.09 10.71 4.69
C VAL A 21 6.45 10.07 4.41
N VAL A 22 7.12 10.49 3.33
CA VAL A 22 8.47 10.01 2.98
C VAL A 22 9.48 10.35 4.08
N GLU A 23 9.45 11.57 4.60
CA GLU A 23 10.32 12.01 5.69
C GLU A 23 10.06 11.19 6.97
N CYS A 24 8.79 11.05 7.37
CA CYS A 24 8.40 10.24 8.53
C CYS A 24 8.88 8.79 8.41
N ILE A 25 8.77 8.18 7.23
CA ILE A 25 9.27 6.81 7.00
C ILE A 25 10.80 6.77 7.11
N LYS A 26 11.52 7.77 6.59
CA LYS A 26 12.99 7.81 6.66
C LYS A 26 13.52 8.03 8.09
N GLU A 27 12.83 8.84 8.88
CA GLU A 27 13.22 9.18 10.25
C GLU A 27 12.78 8.13 11.30
N ARG A 28 12.04 7.11 10.87
CA ARG A 28 11.57 6.04 11.76
C ARG A 28 12.73 5.36 12.49
N ARG A 29 12.41 4.73 13.62
CA ARG A 29 13.35 3.87 14.36
C ARG A 29 13.87 2.74 13.45
N ASN A 30 15.18 2.49 13.43
CA ASN A 30 15.83 1.57 12.48
C ASN A 30 15.33 0.11 12.52
N ASP A 31 14.85 -0.37 13.66
CA ASP A 31 14.26 -1.71 13.85
C ASP A 31 12.74 -1.74 13.56
N LEU A 32 12.15 -0.61 13.17
CA LEU A 32 10.73 -0.53 12.81
C LEU A 32 10.52 -0.86 11.34
N HIS A 33 9.99 -2.05 11.08
CA HIS A 33 9.45 -2.40 9.77
C HIS A 33 8.13 -1.67 9.50
N VAL A 34 8.02 -1.06 8.32
CA VAL A 34 6.80 -0.42 7.81
C VAL A 34 6.36 -1.19 6.57
N VAL A 35 5.10 -1.61 6.55
CA VAL A 35 4.47 -2.27 5.39
C VAL A 35 3.39 -1.34 4.86
N ILE A 36 3.46 -1.02 3.58
CA ILE A 36 2.46 -0.19 2.89
C ILE A 36 1.73 -1.10 1.89
N THR A 37 0.41 -1.03 1.88
CA THR A 37 -0.42 -1.70 0.89
C THR A 37 -1.24 -0.67 0.10
N GLY A 38 -1.79 -1.13 -1.01
CA GLY A 38 -2.66 -0.35 -1.88
C GLY A 38 -2.20 -0.38 -3.32
N ARG A 39 -3.04 0.17 -4.20
CA ARG A 39 -2.79 0.20 -5.65
C ARG A 39 -2.01 1.42 -6.05
N ASP A 40 -1.30 1.32 -7.17
CA ASP A 40 -0.67 2.43 -7.87
C ASP A 40 0.22 3.28 -6.93
N ALA A 41 1.07 2.61 -6.14
CA ALA A 41 1.95 3.26 -5.18
C ALA A 41 2.77 4.38 -5.88
N PRO A 42 2.79 5.61 -5.32
CA PRO A 42 3.57 6.69 -5.90
C PRO A 42 5.06 6.35 -6.00
N GLN A 43 5.71 6.88 -7.02
CA GLN A 43 7.12 6.61 -7.32
C GLN A 43 8.03 6.95 -6.13
N GLU A 44 7.73 8.03 -5.41
CA GLU A 44 8.48 8.49 -4.24
C GLU A 44 8.44 7.48 -3.08
N ILE A 45 7.36 6.70 -2.96
CA ILE A 45 7.26 5.61 -1.97
C ILE A 45 8.04 4.37 -2.45
N ILE A 46 7.94 4.04 -3.74
CA ILE A 46 8.67 2.92 -4.35
C ILE A 46 10.18 3.12 -4.21
N GLU A 47 10.67 4.34 -4.45
CA GLU A 47 12.10 4.66 -4.41
C GLU A 47 12.74 4.53 -3.03
N ILE A 48 11.97 4.72 -1.95
CA ILE A 48 12.47 4.61 -0.58
C ILE A 48 12.27 3.23 0.05
N ALA A 49 11.54 2.34 -0.64
CA ALA A 49 11.22 1.02 -0.13
C ALA A 49 12.37 0.03 -0.34
N ASP A 50 12.71 -0.71 0.70
CA ASP A 50 13.71 -1.79 0.61
C ASP A 50 13.22 -2.98 -0.23
N LEU A 51 11.90 -3.21 -0.25
CA LEU A 51 11.23 -4.28 -0.98
C LEU A 51 9.92 -3.76 -1.57
N VAL A 52 9.71 -4.01 -2.87
CA VAL A 52 8.45 -3.73 -3.57
C VAL A 52 7.98 -5.00 -4.26
N THR A 53 6.70 -5.36 -4.04
CA THR A 53 6.04 -6.48 -4.71
C THR A 53 4.78 -5.99 -5.40
N GLU A 54 4.67 -6.24 -6.71
CA GLU A 54 3.48 -5.89 -7.49
C GLU A 54 2.55 -7.10 -7.63
N MET A 55 1.33 -7.00 -7.10
CA MET A 55 0.31 -8.04 -7.22
C MET A 55 -0.52 -7.83 -8.49
N ARG A 56 -0.15 -8.52 -9.58
CA ARG A 56 -0.91 -8.47 -10.84
C ARG A 56 -2.07 -9.47 -10.83
N SER A 57 -3.30 -8.99 -10.92
CA SER A 57 -4.51 -9.83 -11.01
C SER A 57 -4.61 -10.58 -12.35
N VAL A 58 -4.07 -11.81 -12.42
CA VAL A 58 -4.19 -12.70 -13.59
C VAL A 58 -5.62 -13.23 -13.77
N LYS A 59 -6.27 -13.66 -12.69
CA LYS A 59 -7.67 -14.12 -12.65
C LYS A 59 -8.30 -13.71 -11.31
N HIS A 60 -9.58 -13.36 -11.31
CA HIS A 60 -10.32 -12.96 -10.11
C HIS A 60 -11.77 -13.47 -10.17
N PRO A 61 -12.31 -14.11 -9.10
CA PRO A 61 -13.69 -14.63 -9.07
C PRO A 61 -14.77 -13.59 -9.39
N LEU A 62 -14.57 -12.35 -8.96
CA LEU A 62 -15.42 -11.21 -9.31
C LEU A 62 -15.67 -11.08 -10.83
N LYS A 63 -14.68 -11.37 -11.68
CA LYS A 63 -14.83 -11.32 -13.15
C LYS A 63 -15.80 -12.40 -13.69
N GLN A 64 -16.11 -13.42 -12.89
CA GLN A 64 -17.08 -14.47 -13.19
C GLN A 64 -18.43 -14.21 -12.48
N GLY A 65 -18.61 -13.04 -11.85
CA GLY A 65 -19.84 -12.68 -11.14
C GLY A 65 -19.95 -13.27 -9.72
N ILE A 66 -18.92 -13.95 -9.23
CA ILE A 66 -18.87 -14.44 -7.85
C ILE A 66 -18.67 -13.24 -6.93
N LYS A 67 -19.62 -13.01 -6.03
CA LYS A 67 -19.59 -11.91 -5.05
C LYS A 67 -18.64 -12.24 -3.89
N ALA A 68 -18.24 -11.20 -3.17
CA ALA A 68 -17.44 -11.31 -1.95
C ALA A 68 -18.07 -12.31 -0.96
N GLN A 69 -17.22 -13.18 -0.41
CA GLN A 69 -17.60 -14.21 0.54
C GLN A 69 -16.97 -13.91 1.90
N LYS A 70 -17.78 -13.93 2.96
CA LYS A 70 -17.31 -13.70 4.33
C LYS A 70 -16.16 -14.66 4.66
N GLY A 71 -15.05 -14.10 5.15
CA GLY A 71 -13.84 -14.86 5.49
C GLY A 71 -12.86 -15.04 4.33
N ILE A 72 -13.19 -14.55 3.14
CA ILE A 72 -12.30 -14.51 1.97
C ILE A 72 -12.08 -13.05 1.54
N GLU A 73 -13.17 -12.35 1.26
CA GLU A 73 -13.20 -10.93 0.89
C GLU A 73 -14.10 -10.17 1.87
N PHE A 74 -13.77 -8.91 2.15
CA PHE A 74 -14.49 -8.05 3.07
C PHE A 74 -14.62 -6.62 2.53
#